data_AF-A0A924GZW4-F1
#
_entry.id   AF-A0A924GZW4-F1
#
_cell.length_a   1.000
_cell.length_b   1.000
_cell.length_c   1.000
_cell.angle_alpha   90.00
_cell.angle_beta   90.00
_cell.angle_gamma   90.00
#
_symmetry.space_group_name_H-M   'P 1'
#
loop_
_entity.id
_entity.type
_entity.pdbx_description
1 polymer ?
#
loop_
_entity_poly.entity_id
_entity_poly.type
_entity_poly.pdbx_seq_one_letter_code
_entity_poly.pdbx_strand_id
1 'polypeptide(L)'
;MDITMNAEPFRYSIERLGTHIEVRVTGNATLDEFVALIDAMAFETRKHRDRRALVNLLQVVNELKFTDHFQIGEEAARKLQNLDRLASIVPPDRITRTSEKVAQHKGMELRVFTDHAEALGWLIAV
;
A
#
# COMPACT_ATOMS: atom_id res chain seq x y z
N MET A 1 -35.67 0.11 12.72
CA MET A 1 -35.31 0.11 11.29
C MET A 1 -33.82 0.31 11.25
N ASP A 2 -33.08 -0.79 11.38
CA ASP A 2 -31.63 -0.76 11.32
C ASP A 2 -31.24 -0.57 9.87
N ILE A 3 -30.80 0.64 9.55
CA ILE A 3 -30.10 0.90 8.29
C ILE A 3 -28.78 0.17 8.45
N THR A 4 -28.69 -1.06 7.94
CA THR A 4 -27.40 -1.72 7.77
C THR A 4 -26.58 -0.80 6.87
N MET A 5 -25.68 -0.06 7.49
CA MET A 5 -24.67 0.74 6.81
C MET A 5 -23.84 -0.28 6.04
N ASN A 6 -24.14 -0.47 4.75
CA ASN A 6 -23.41 -1.39 3.90
C ASN A 6 -21.97 -0.88 3.83
N ALA A 7 -21.12 -1.42 4.69
CA ALA A 7 -19.69 -1.20 4.66
C ALA A 7 -19.21 -1.55 3.25
N GLU A 8 -18.65 -0.59 2.53
CA GLU A 8 -18.10 -0.87 1.20
C GLU A 8 -17.03 -1.96 1.33
N PRO A 9 -17.13 -3.05 0.54
CA PRO A 9 -16.22 -4.18 0.67
C PRO A 9 -14.80 -3.81 0.22
N PHE A 10 -13.79 -4.43 0.82
CA PHE A 10 -12.42 -4.33 0.38
C PHE A 10 -12.29 -4.76 -1.09
N ARG A 11 -11.72 -3.87 -1.91
CA ARG A 11 -11.38 -4.17 -3.30
C ARG A 11 -10.05 -3.55 -3.64
N TYR A 12 -9.35 -4.18 -4.57
CA TYR A 12 -8.16 -3.59 -5.18
C TYR A 12 -8.09 -3.90 -6.67
N SER A 13 -7.35 -3.07 -7.39
CA SER A 13 -6.95 -3.29 -8.78
C SER A 13 -5.47 -3.01 -8.94
N ILE A 14 -4.80 -3.77 -9.82
CA ILE A 14 -3.40 -3.55 -10.17
C ILE A 14 -3.34 -3.13 -11.63
N GLU A 15 -2.82 -1.95 -11.88
CA GLU A 15 -2.54 -1.42 -13.22
C GLU A 15 -1.03 -1.37 -13.45
N ARG A 16 -0.56 -1.88 -14.59
CA ARG A 16 0.86 -1.81 -14.96
C ARG A 16 1.08 -0.62 -15.86
N LEU A 17 1.85 0.34 -15.37
CA LEU A 17 2.28 1.52 -16.09
C LEU A 17 3.73 1.33 -16.53
N GLY A 18 4.17 2.04 -17.57
CA GLY A 18 5.47 1.78 -18.21
C GLY A 18 6.68 1.75 -17.26
N THR A 19 6.62 2.41 -16.11
CA THR A 19 7.72 2.52 -15.13
C THR A 19 7.44 1.90 -13.76
N HIS A 20 6.18 1.58 -13.44
CA HIS A 20 5.76 1.11 -12.13
C HIS A 20 4.35 0.49 -12.22
N ILE A 21 3.93 -0.21 -11.17
CA ILE A 21 2.52 -0.58 -11.01
C ILE A 21 1.79 0.42 -10.12
N GLU A 22 0.52 0.69 -10.40
CA GLU A 22 -0.37 1.37 -9.47
C GLU A 22 -1.39 0.36 -8.92
N VAL A 23 -1.46 0.29 -7.59
CA VAL A 23 -2.41 -0.53 -6.85
C VAL A 23 -3.43 0.40 -6.21
N ARG A 24 -4.67 0.38 -6.70
CA ARG A 24 -5.76 1.18 -6.12
C ARG A 24 -6.54 0.34 -5.14
N VAL A 25 -6.74 0.83 -3.93
CA VAL A 25 -7.47 0.13 -2.86
C VAL A 25 -8.66 0.97 -2.42
N THR A 26 -9.82 0.32 -2.28
CA THR A 26 -11.11 0.96 -1.94
C THR A 26 -11.85 0.15 -0.88
N GLY A 27 -12.68 0.81 -0.08
CA GLY A 27 -13.60 0.16 0.86
C GLY A 27 -13.01 -0.01 2.27
N ASN A 28 -13.66 -0.82 3.09
CA ASN A 28 -13.19 -1.14 4.43
C ASN A 28 -12.09 -2.19 4.34
N ALA A 29 -10.98 -1.96 5.03
CA ALA A 29 -9.82 -2.82 5.04
C ALA A 29 -9.51 -3.29 6.46
N THR A 30 -9.37 -4.59 6.61
CA THR A 30 -8.83 -5.26 7.78
C THR A 30 -7.33 -5.50 7.61
N LEU A 31 -6.65 -5.83 8.70
CA LEU A 31 -5.25 -6.28 8.64
C LEU A 31 -5.08 -7.49 7.71
N ASP A 32 -5.96 -8.49 7.82
CA ASP A 32 -5.88 -9.72 7.02
C ASP A 32 -6.03 -9.43 5.52
N GLU A 33 -6.90 -8.49 5.15
CA GLU A 33 -7.05 -8.04 3.75
C GLU A 33 -5.81 -7.32 3.23
N PHE A 34 -5.15 -6.51 4.07
CA PHE A 34 -3.86 -5.91 3.69
C PHE A 34 -2.75 -6.94 3.56
N VAL A 35 -2.68 -7.94 4.44
CA VAL A 35 -1.70 -9.03 4.32
C VAL A 35 -1.95 -9.82 3.03
N ALA A 36 -3.21 -10.14 2.72
CA ALA A 36 -3.60 -10.81 1.48
C ALA A 36 -3.28 -9.96 0.24
N LEU A 37 -3.47 -8.64 0.30
CA LEU A 37 -3.05 -7.72 -0.76
C LEU A 37 -1.53 -7.74 -0.96
N ILE A 38 -0.74 -7.71 0.12
CA ILE A 38 0.73 -7.78 0.04
C ILE A 38 1.17 -9.10 -0.60
N ASP A 39 0.50 -10.22 -0.27
CA ASP A 39 0.75 -11.52 -0.92
C ASP A 39 0.44 -11.48 -2.42
N ALA A 40 -0.70 -10.92 -2.79
CA ALA A 40 -1.09 -10.76 -4.20
C ALA A 40 -0.08 -9.87 -4.96
N MET A 41 0.31 -8.74 -4.38
CA MET A 41 1.32 -7.85 -4.93
C MET A 41 2.67 -8.55 -5.10
N ALA A 42 3.12 -9.33 -4.09
CA ALA A 42 4.38 -10.06 -4.17
C ALA A 42 4.37 -11.10 -5.30
N PHE A 43 3.26 -11.82 -5.47
CA PHE A 43 3.09 -12.76 -6.57
C PHE A 43 3.12 -12.05 -7.93
N GLU A 44 2.27 -11.04 -8.10
CA GLU A 44 2.09 -10.32 -9.36
C GLU A 44 3.35 -9.57 -9.79
N THR A 45 4.02 -8.88 -8.87
CA THR A 45 5.24 -8.11 -9.19
C THR A 45 6.40 -9.01 -9.57
N ARG A 46 6.58 -10.17 -8.91
CA ARG A 46 7.63 -11.13 -9.29
C ARG A 46 7.36 -11.77 -10.64
N LYS A 47 6.11 -12.18 -10.88
CA LYS A 47 5.69 -12.79 -12.15
C LYS A 47 5.98 -11.88 -13.34
N HIS A 48 5.76 -10.58 -13.19
CA HIS A 48 5.94 -9.59 -14.25
C HIS A 48 7.26 -8.82 -14.17
N ARG A 49 8.12 -9.14 -13.19
CA ARG A 49 9.40 -8.45 -12.93
C ARG A 49 9.22 -6.95 -12.70
N ASP A 50 8.11 -6.57 -12.09
CA ASP A 50 7.85 -5.20 -11.65
C ASP A 50 8.85 -4.84 -10.53
N ARG A 51 9.40 -3.63 -10.61
CA ARG A 51 10.44 -3.13 -9.69
C ARG A 51 9.99 -1.93 -8.85
N ARG A 52 8.87 -1.31 -9.20
CA ARG A 52 8.37 -0.10 -8.55
C ARG A 52 6.87 -0.20 -8.42
N ALA A 53 6.32 0.18 -7.27
CA ALA A 53 4.88 0.18 -7.05
C ALA A 53 4.42 1.43 -6.30
N LEU A 54 3.23 1.89 -6.64
CA LEU A 54 2.48 2.93 -5.96
C LEU A 54 1.20 2.31 -5.42
N VAL A 55 0.92 2.46 -4.12
CA VAL A 55 -0.30 1.96 -3.50
C VAL A 55 -1.17 3.15 -3.10
N ASN A 56 -2.30 3.31 -3.76
CA ASN A 56 -3.25 4.38 -3.53
C ASN A 56 -4.34 3.93 -2.55
N LEU A 57 -4.29 4.45 -1.31
CA LEU A 57 -5.19 4.13 -0.21
C LEU A 57 -6.19 5.26 0.09
N LEU A 58 -6.33 6.25 -0.80
CA LEU A 58 -7.21 7.41 -0.59
C LEU A 58 -8.70 7.06 -0.48
N GLN A 59 -9.09 5.86 -0.91
CA GLN A 59 -10.47 5.37 -0.88
C GLN A 59 -10.68 4.23 0.14
N VAL A 60 -9.68 3.97 1.00
CA VAL A 60 -9.89 3.14 2.18
C VAL A 60 -10.64 3.97 3.20
N VAL A 61 -11.77 3.49 3.71
CA VAL A 61 -12.70 4.34 4.49
C VAL A 61 -12.51 4.23 6.00
N ASN A 62 -11.88 3.18 6.51
CA ASN A 62 -11.64 2.99 7.93
C ASN A 62 -10.19 3.24 8.35
N GLU A 63 -10.00 3.48 9.64
CA GLU A 63 -8.68 3.55 10.27
C GLU A 63 -8.21 2.17 10.74
N LEU A 64 -6.92 1.92 10.57
CA LEU A 64 -6.25 0.75 11.12
C LEU A 64 -5.59 1.09 12.45
N LYS A 65 -5.41 0.09 13.30
CA LYS A 65 -4.73 0.28 14.58
C LYS A 65 -3.22 0.41 14.35
N PHE A 66 -2.53 1.01 15.32
CA PHE A 66 -1.07 1.12 15.29
C PHE A 66 -0.37 -0.24 15.10
N THR A 67 -0.86 -1.29 15.77
CA THR A 67 -0.35 -2.67 15.64
C THR A 67 -0.50 -3.21 14.23
N ASP A 68 -1.58 -2.83 13.54
CA ASP A 68 -1.84 -3.26 12.17
C ASP A 68 -0.84 -2.59 11.22
N HIS A 69 -0.57 -1.29 11.39
CA HIS A 69 0.45 -0.59 10.60
C HIS A 69 1.86 -1.19 10.80
N PHE A 70 2.19 -1.61 12.01
CA PHE A 70 3.44 -2.30 12.28
C PHE A 70 3.54 -3.62 11.48
N GLN A 71 2.51 -4.46 11.58
CA GLN A 71 2.48 -5.73 10.86
C GLN A 71 2.46 -5.57 9.34
N ILE A 72 1.76 -4.55 8.82
CA ILE A 72 1.77 -4.21 7.39
C ILE A 72 3.20 -3.85 6.94
N GLY A 73 3.95 -3.08 7.72
CA GLY A 73 5.34 -2.74 7.42
C GLY A 73 6.26 -3.97 7.42
N GLU A 74 6.13 -4.85 8.41
CA GLU A 74 6.85 -6.13 8.49
C GLU A 74 6.59 -6.99 7.24
N GLU A 75 5.33 -7.17 6.89
CA GLU A 75 4.90 -8.01 5.77
C GLU A 75 5.34 -7.44 4.43
N ALA A 76 5.23 -6.12 4.23
CA ALA A 76 5.69 -5.46 3.01
C ALA A 76 7.19 -5.65 2.81
N ALA A 77 8.01 -5.36 3.82
CA ALA A 77 9.47 -5.51 3.71
C ALA A 77 9.91 -6.97 3.52
N ARG A 78 9.16 -7.92 4.09
CA ARG A 78 9.45 -9.35 3.94
C ARG A 78 9.08 -9.89 2.56
N LYS A 79 7.94 -9.46 2.00
CA LYS A 79 7.35 -10.08 0.80
C LYS A 79 7.63 -9.29 -0.48
N LEU A 80 7.81 -7.98 -0.41
CA LEU A 80 8.00 -7.12 -1.59
C LEU A 80 9.46 -6.77 -1.87
N GLN A 81 10.40 -7.64 -1.47
CA GLN A 81 11.85 -7.45 -1.64
C GLN A 81 12.32 -7.30 -3.09
N ASN A 82 11.50 -7.71 -4.07
CA ASN A 82 11.81 -7.51 -5.48
C ASN A 82 11.62 -6.05 -5.95
N LEU A 83 10.90 -5.23 -5.18
CA LEU A 83 10.70 -3.82 -5.47
C LEU A 83 11.90 -3.01 -5.00
N ASP A 84 12.40 -2.16 -5.89
CA ASP A 84 13.40 -1.15 -5.60
C ASP A 84 12.78 0.00 -4.79
N ARG A 85 11.54 0.40 -5.10
CA ARG A 85 10.79 1.45 -4.38
C ARG A 85 9.30 1.14 -4.27
N LEU A 86 8.73 1.48 -3.12
CA LEU A 86 7.29 1.42 -2.85
C LEU A 86 6.79 2.77 -2.32
N ALA A 87 5.90 3.42 -3.07
CA ALA A 87 5.17 4.58 -2.60
C ALA A 87 3.79 4.14 -2.07
N SER A 88 3.32 4.75 -0.99
CA SER A 88 1.94 4.62 -0.52
C SER A 88 1.32 6.00 -0.37
N ILE A 89 0.10 6.19 -0.84
CA ILE A 89 -0.66 7.44 -0.71
C ILE A 89 -1.79 7.21 0.27
N VAL A 90 -1.86 8.03 1.31
CA VAL A 90 -2.91 8.00 2.33
C VAL A 90 -3.57 9.38 2.46
N PRO A 91 -4.81 9.46 2.98
CA PRO A 91 -5.41 10.74 3.35
C PRO A 91 -4.52 11.52 4.35
N PRO A 92 -4.46 12.87 4.29
CA PRO A 92 -3.58 13.67 5.16
C PRO A 92 -3.79 13.48 6.66
N ASP A 93 -5.02 13.20 7.07
CA ASP A 93 -5.43 12.90 8.45
C ASP A 93 -5.01 11.49 8.91
N ARG A 94 -4.56 10.61 8.00
CA ARG A 94 -4.21 9.21 8.26
C ARG A 94 -2.71 8.91 8.17
N ILE A 95 -1.87 9.93 8.02
CA ILE A 95 -0.42 9.73 7.92
C ILE A 95 0.21 9.42 9.27
N THR A 96 0.42 8.13 9.54
CA THR A 96 1.12 7.67 10.77
C THR A 96 2.62 7.47 10.56
N ARG A 97 3.04 7.13 9.33
CA ARG A 97 4.41 6.70 8.94
C ARG A 97 4.94 5.50 9.74
N THR A 98 4.08 4.76 10.45
CA THR A 98 4.50 3.58 11.23
C THR A 98 4.98 2.46 10.31
N SER A 99 4.17 2.09 9.31
CA SER A 99 4.53 1.06 8.32
C SER A 99 5.80 1.42 7.54
N GLU A 100 5.95 2.71 7.21
CA GLU A 100 7.16 3.26 6.58
C GLU A 100 8.41 3.00 7.41
N LYS A 101 8.42 3.44 8.67
CA LYS A 101 9.58 3.29 9.56
C LYS A 101 9.93 1.82 9.76
N VAL A 102 8.94 0.95 9.92
CA VAL A 102 9.15 -0.50 10.09
C VAL A 102 9.75 -1.11 8.83
N ALA A 103 9.21 -0.78 7.66
CA ALA A 103 9.71 -1.33 6.39
C ALA A 103 11.13 -0.85 6.08
N GLN A 104 11.42 0.44 6.31
CA GLN A 104 12.75 1.03 6.13
C GLN A 104 13.78 0.40 7.07
N HIS A 105 13.41 0.12 8.33
CA HIS A 105 14.31 -0.56 9.28
C HIS A 105 14.74 -1.95 8.80
N LYS A 106 13.99 -2.56 7.88
CA LYS A 106 14.29 -3.85 7.24
C LYS A 106 14.89 -3.73 5.84
N GLY A 107 15.32 -2.53 5.44
CA GLY A 107 16.00 -2.28 4.19
C GLY A 107 15.09 -2.06 2.98
N MET A 108 13.77 -1.96 3.16
CA MET A 108 12.86 -1.62 2.06
C MET A 108 12.83 -0.11 1.81
N GLU A 109 12.92 0.33 0.56
CA GLU A 109 12.69 1.72 0.19
C GLU A 109 11.18 2.00 0.08
N LEU A 110 10.52 2.16 1.24
CA LEU A 110 9.11 2.54 1.35
C LEU A 110 8.98 4.00 1.74
N ARG A 111 8.06 4.75 1.12
CA ARG A 111 7.67 6.10 1.56
C ARG A 111 6.16 6.31 1.48
N VAL A 112 5.61 6.99 2.49
CA VAL A 112 4.19 7.36 2.58
C VAL A 112 4.03 8.85 2.26
N PHE A 113 3.09 9.13 1.37
CA PHE A 113 2.75 10.44 0.86
C PHE A 113 1.27 10.74 1.10
N THR A 114 0.92 12.01 1.00
CA THR A 114 -0.47 12.49 1.01
C THR A 114 -0.88 13.10 -0.32
N ASP A 115 0.07 13.29 -1.23
CA ASP A 115 -0.13 13.81 -2.57
C ASP A 115 0.34 12.79 -3.61
N HIS A 116 -0.43 12.65 -4.69
CA HIS A 116 -0.15 11.68 -5.74
C HIS A 116 1.02 12.09 -6.64
N ALA A 117 1.13 13.37 -6.97
CA ALA A 117 2.18 13.85 -7.86
C ALA A 117 3.56 13.75 -7.17
N GLU A 118 3.63 14.08 -5.89
CA GLU A 118 4.84 13.91 -5.07
C GLU A 118 5.26 12.44 -4.98
N ALA A 119 4.31 11.54 -4.69
CA ALA A 119 4.54 10.11 -4.60
C ALA A 119 5.11 9.55 -5.91
N LEU A 120 4.48 9.91 -7.03
CA LEU A 120 4.90 9.48 -8.35
C LEU A 120 6.27 10.03 -8.71
N GLY A 121 6.51 11.32 -8.47
CA GLY A 121 7.78 11.98 -8.75
C GLY A 121 8.95 11.31 -8.03
N TRP A 122 8.79 10.98 -6.74
CA TRP A 122 9.79 10.22 -6.00
C TRP A 122 9.96 8.78 -6.51
N LEU A 123 8.86 8.11 -6.83
CA LEU A 123 8.87 6.71 -7.26
C LEU A 123 9.64 6.53 -8.58
N ILE A 124 9.49 7.47 -9.52
CA ILE A 124 10.09 7.35 -10.86
C ILE A 124 11.44 8.05 -11.00
N ALA A 125 11.85 8.86 -10.02
CA ALA A 125 13.13 9.55 -10.03
C ALA A 125 14.30 8.58 -10.27
N VAL A 126 15.23 9.00 -11.13
CA VAL A 126 16.45 8.25 -11.51
C VAL A 126 17.46 8.28 -10.38
#